data_AF-O44673-F1
#
_entry.id   AF-O44673-F1
#
_cell.length_a   1.000
_cell.length_b   1.000
_cell.length_c   1.000
_cell.angle_alpha   90.00
_cell.angle_beta   90.00
_cell.angle_gamma   90.00
#
_symmetry.space_group_name_H-M   'P 1'
#
loop_
_entity.id
_entity.type
_entity.pdbx_description
1 polymer ?
#
loop_
_entity_poly.entity_id
_entity_poly.type
_entity_poly.pdbx_seq_one_letter_code
_entity_poly.pdbx_strand_id
1 'polypeptide(L)'
;MSVKWFIGMSSFTLTSTAIFTNFLILPPILILGFSNKKNATYVIAFFNIISDLLMLSVNFHFSASLIADRYILSEERTSNLSVFFGWVFLVGWFMESLIQPVMAVNRFTVITLNRQDVFTFYRTIFIFILIIAVASAAATFSQYIFPCCIFVGDISIMSYMAVTIPNVYSYSKLIILSFDLFCTGISTVCYASVFITIRNASKGIEDAANSKKRKQDTRYLLQFVFISGFYIAAWSLFYVLPYIVPADKPIFYTVVPFFITLNGSSNSIIFLTYNTEIRKFLKFSSLRNKVASTTQIASVTAPA
;
A
#
# COMPACT_ATOMS: atom_id res chain seq x y z
N MET A 1 23.71 12.19 -19.68
CA MET A 1 22.51 11.55 -19.10
C MET A 1 21.70 12.61 -18.40
N SER A 2 20.38 12.64 -18.60
CA SER A 2 19.49 13.63 -17.98
C SER A 2 19.17 13.26 -16.53
N VAL A 3 18.84 14.25 -15.70
CA VAL A 3 18.40 14.03 -14.31
C VAL A 3 17.17 13.11 -14.25
N LYS A 4 16.26 13.26 -15.23
CA LYS A 4 15.08 12.42 -15.39
C LYS A 4 15.42 10.93 -15.51
N TRP A 5 16.50 10.59 -16.21
CA TRP A 5 16.96 9.20 -16.33
C TRP A 5 17.36 8.60 -14.98
N PHE A 6 18.12 9.35 -14.16
CA PHE A 6 18.53 8.89 -12.82
C PHE A 6 17.32 8.71 -11.88
N ILE A 7 16.37 9.64 -11.94
CA ILE A 7 15.12 9.55 -11.17
C ILE A 7 14.29 8.34 -11.61
N GLY A 8 14.17 8.12 -12.93
CA GLY A 8 13.52 6.96 -13.50
C GLY A 8 14.17 5.66 -13.03
N MET A 9 15.50 5.56 -13.08
CA MET A 9 16.25 4.37 -12.63
C MET A 9 16.08 4.09 -11.14
N SER A 10 16.15 5.13 -10.32
CA SER A 10 15.93 5.02 -8.86
C SER A 10 14.51 4.55 -8.56
N SER A 11 13.51 5.19 -9.17
CA SER A 11 12.09 4.87 -9.00
C SER A 11 11.77 3.46 -9.50
N PHE A 12 12.37 3.04 -10.62
CA PHE A 12 12.24 1.70 -11.18
C PHE A 12 12.80 0.64 -10.25
N THR A 13 14.01 0.85 -9.72
CA THR A 13 14.67 -0.08 -8.80
C THR A 13 13.89 -0.20 -7.48
N LEU A 14 13.46 0.93 -6.92
CA LEU A 14 12.67 0.97 -5.70
C LEU A 14 11.33 0.25 -5.89
N THR A 15 10.62 0.55 -6.98
CA THR A 15 9.31 -0.07 -7.27
C THR A 15 9.45 -1.57 -7.56
N SER A 16 10.49 -1.99 -8.28
CA SER A 16 10.78 -3.41 -8.51
C SER A 16 11.00 -4.16 -7.19
N THR A 17 11.75 -3.54 -6.27
CA THR A 17 12.01 -4.10 -4.94
C THR A 17 10.72 -4.16 -4.11
N ALA A 18 9.88 -3.13 -4.17
CA ALA A 18 8.58 -3.09 -3.50
C ALA A 18 7.62 -4.17 -4.03
N ILE A 19 7.56 -4.37 -5.34
CA ILE A 19 6.77 -5.44 -5.97
C ILE A 19 7.28 -6.81 -5.53
N PHE A 20 8.60 -7.03 -5.60
CA PHE A 20 9.21 -8.30 -5.20
C PHE A 20 8.92 -8.64 -3.73
N THR A 21 9.06 -7.67 -2.82
CA THR A 21 8.79 -7.89 -1.40
C THR A 21 7.30 -8.18 -1.13
N ASN A 22 6.37 -7.56 -1.85
CA ASN A 22 4.94 -7.89 -1.78
C ASN A 22 4.65 -9.31 -2.25
N PHE A 23 5.22 -9.73 -3.40
CA PHE A 23 5.09 -11.11 -3.86
C PHE A 23 5.71 -12.13 -2.91
N LEU A 24 6.81 -11.78 -2.23
CA LEU A 24 7.45 -12.65 -1.25
C LEU A 24 6.54 -12.96 -0.05
N ILE A 25 5.76 -12.00 0.43
CA ILE A 25 4.85 -12.18 1.59
C ILE A 25 3.46 -12.68 1.21
N LEU A 26 3.07 -12.61 -0.06
CA LEU A 26 1.73 -12.97 -0.51
C LEU A 26 1.38 -14.45 -0.23
N PRO A 27 2.23 -15.46 -0.56
CA PRO A 27 1.92 -16.86 -0.27
C PRO A 27 1.66 -17.19 1.21
N PRO A 28 2.53 -16.79 2.18
CA PRO A 28 2.24 -17.07 3.58
C PRO A 28 0.98 -16.35 4.07
N ILE A 29 0.68 -15.15 3.55
CA ILE A 29 -0.54 -14.41 3.91
C ILE A 29 -1.79 -15.11 3.39
N LEU A 30 -1.76 -15.62 2.16
CA LEU A 30 -2.86 -16.42 1.60
C LEU A 30 -3.16 -17.66 2.46
N ILE A 31 -2.12 -18.40 2.85
CA ILE A 31 -2.27 -19.61 3.66
C ILE A 31 -2.79 -19.27 5.06
N LEU A 32 -2.21 -18.26 5.72
CA LEU A 32 -2.60 -17.88 7.09
C LEU A 32 -3.99 -17.24 7.15
N GLY A 33 -4.34 -16.45 6.11
CA GLY A 33 -5.61 -15.74 6.03
C GLY A 33 -6.78 -16.59 5.56
N PHE A 34 -6.61 -17.39 4.51
CA PHE A 34 -7.72 -18.09 3.84
C PHE A 34 -7.76 -19.59 4.13
N SER A 35 -6.61 -20.27 4.11
CA SER A 35 -6.57 -21.71 4.38
C SER A 35 -6.73 -21.99 5.88
N ASN A 36 -5.92 -21.33 6.71
CA ASN A 36 -5.94 -21.55 8.16
C ASN A 36 -6.94 -20.66 8.90
N LYS A 37 -7.47 -19.61 8.24
CA LYS A 37 -8.41 -18.61 8.82
C LYS A 37 -7.98 -18.10 10.19
N LYS A 38 -6.67 -17.95 10.41
CA LYS A 38 -6.10 -17.79 11.75
C LYS A 38 -6.47 -16.47 12.41
N ASN A 39 -6.50 -15.39 11.62
CA ASN A 39 -6.84 -14.06 12.09
C ASN A 39 -7.28 -13.19 10.90
N ALA A 40 -8.33 -12.37 11.10
CA ALA A 40 -8.79 -11.36 10.14
C ALA A 40 -7.69 -10.38 9.70
N THR A 41 -6.66 -10.16 10.53
CA THR A 41 -5.49 -9.35 10.18
C THR A 41 -4.80 -9.81 8.89
N TYR A 42 -4.72 -11.13 8.64
CA TYR A 42 -4.11 -11.65 7.41
C TYR A 42 -5.00 -11.43 6.19
N VAL A 43 -6.33 -11.42 6.38
CA VAL A 43 -7.27 -11.06 5.32
C VAL A 43 -7.12 -9.58 4.97
N ILE A 44 -7.04 -8.70 5.99
CA ILE A 44 -6.79 -7.26 5.79
C ILE A 44 -5.46 -7.06 5.04
N ALA A 45 -4.40 -7.72 5.48
CA ALA A 45 -3.09 -7.65 4.85
C ALA A 45 -3.10 -8.12 3.39
N PHE A 46 -3.86 -9.17 3.07
CA PHE A 46 -4.01 -9.64 1.70
C PHE A 46 -4.55 -8.55 0.78
N PHE A 47 -5.67 -7.92 1.15
CA PHE A 47 -6.23 -6.86 0.32
C PHE A 47 -5.36 -5.60 0.29
N ASN A 48 -4.59 -5.33 1.34
CA ASN A 48 -3.58 -4.26 1.32
C ASN A 48 -2.50 -4.55 0.28
N ILE A 49 -2.02 -5.79 0.19
CA ILE A 49 -1.03 -6.18 -0.83
C ILE A 49 -1.61 -6.06 -2.24
N ILE A 50 -2.89 -6.38 -2.43
CA ILE A 50 -3.54 -6.18 -3.74
C ILE A 50 -3.57 -4.69 -4.10
N SER A 51 -3.99 -3.83 -3.18
CA SER A 51 -3.95 -2.37 -3.31
C SER A 51 -2.54 -1.86 -3.67
N ASP A 52 -1.53 -2.29 -2.90
CA ASP A 52 -0.12 -1.96 -3.10
C ASP A 52 0.35 -2.41 -4.48
N LEU A 53 0.06 -3.66 -4.89
CA LEU A 53 0.46 -4.20 -6.19
C LEU A 53 -0.19 -3.45 -7.36
N LEU A 54 -1.45 -2.99 -7.24
CA LEU A 54 -2.09 -2.18 -8.28
C LEU A 54 -1.34 -0.85 -8.48
N MET A 55 -1.09 -0.10 -7.39
CA MET A 55 -0.38 1.17 -7.46
C MET A 55 1.08 0.99 -7.91
N LEU A 56 1.78 0.01 -7.35
CA LEU A 56 3.17 -0.28 -7.68
C LEU A 56 3.34 -0.75 -9.13
N SER A 57 2.39 -1.50 -9.69
CA SER A 57 2.43 -1.90 -11.11
C SER A 57 2.37 -0.69 -12.03
N VAL A 58 1.51 0.29 -11.69
CA VAL A 58 1.43 1.56 -12.45
C VAL A 58 2.70 2.40 -12.25
N ASN A 59 3.23 2.49 -11.03
CA ASN A 59 4.49 3.17 -10.73
C ASN A 59 5.68 2.52 -11.46
N PHE A 60 5.67 1.20 -11.65
CA PHE A 60 6.71 0.46 -12.36
C PHE A 60 6.69 0.83 -13.84
N HIS A 61 5.50 0.81 -14.45
CA HIS A 61 5.32 1.26 -15.83
C HIS A 61 5.69 2.74 -16.02
N PHE A 62 5.28 3.59 -15.07
CA PHE A 62 5.62 5.01 -15.08
C PHE A 62 7.14 5.24 -15.00
N SER A 63 7.82 4.52 -14.10
CA SER A 63 9.28 4.60 -13.95
C SER A 63 10.01 4.15 -15.21
N ALA A 64 9.55 3.08 -15.86
CA ALA A 64 10.09 2.65 -17.15
C ALA A 64 9.91 3.75 -18.23
N SER A 65 8.75 4.39 -18.27
CA SER A 65 8.46 5.51 -19.18
C SER A 65 9.34 6.75 -18.92
N LEU A 66 9.69 7.01 -17.65
CA LEU A 66 10.67 8.05 -17.30
C LEU A 66 12.08 7.74 -17.82
N ILE A 67 12.53 6.48 -17.72
CA ILE A 67 13.84 6.03 -18.22
C ILE A 67 13.90 6.17 -19.74
N ALA A 68 12.84 5.78 -20.44
CA ALA A 68 12.75 5.84 -21.89
C ALA A 68 12.45 7.25 -22.44
N ASP A 69 12.15 8.21 -21.56
CA ASP A 69 11.73 9.58 -21.89
C ASP A 69 10.53 9.67 -22.86
N ARG A 70 9.69 8.62 -22.85
CA ARG A 70 8.49 8.50 -23.67
C ARG A 70 7.48 7.57 -23.00
N TYR A 71 6.22 7.70 -23.36
CA TYR A 71 5.16 6.81 -22.92
C TYR A 71 5.29 5.44 -23.60
N ILE A 72 5.90 4.45 -22.92
CA ILE A 72 6.27 3.17 -23.55
C ILE A 72 5.05 2.39 -24.07
N LEU A 73 3.94 2.42 -23.34
CA LEU A 73 2.73 1.67 -23.68
C LEU A 73 1.59 2.58 -24.13
N SER A 74 1.44 3.75 -23.51
CA SER A 74 0.32 4.64 -23.81
C SER A 74 0.56 5.53 -25.02
N GLU A 75 1.80 5.64 -25.52
CA GLU A 75 2.27 6.50 -26.63
C GLU A 75 2.13 8.01 -26.36
N GLU A 76 0.97 8.41 -25.84
CA GLU A 76 0.61 9.77 -25.47
C GLU A 76 0.21 9.88 -23.99
N ARG A 77 0.15 11.12 -23.51
CA ARG A 77 -0.23 11.48 -22.14
C ARG A 77 -1.67 11.11 -21.81
N THR A 78 -2.60 11.32 -22.76
CA THR A 78 -4.05 11.20 -22.54
C THR A 78 -4.71 10.15 -23.43
N SER A 79 -3.95 9.13 -23.86
CA SER A 79 -4.53 8.00 -24.59
C SER A 79 -5.41 7.14 -23.67
N ASN A 80 -6.28 6.32 -24.28
CA ASN A 80 -7.15 5.40 -23.54
C ASN A 80 -6.37 4.50 -22.56
N LEU A 81 -5.15 4.09 -22.94
CA LEU A 81 -4.32 3.26 -22.08
C LEU A 81 -3.75 4.04 -20.88
N SER A 82 -3.37 5.31 -21.07
CA SER A 82 -2.93 6.16 -19.96
C SER A 82 -4.06 6.40 -18.95
N VAL A 83 -5.27 6.67 -19.44
CA VAL A 83 -6.47 6.83 -18.61
C VAL A 83 -6.79 5.52 -17.88
N PHE A 84 -6.64 4.37 -18.55
CA PHE A 84 -6.79 3.06 -17.92
C PHE A 84 -5.76 2.81 -16.81
N PHE A 85 -4.48 3.12 -17.01
CA PHE A 85 -3.48 3.04 -15.95
C PHE A 85 -3.78 3.99 -14.78
N GLY A 86 -4.28 5.19 -15.09
CA GLY A 86 -4.80 6.11 -14.09
C GLY A 86 -5.97 5.53 -13.29
N TRP A 87 -6.88 4.80 -13.94
CA TRP A 87 -7.96 4.09 -13.29
C TRP A 87 -7.45 2.98 -12.37
N VAL A 88 -6.51 2.13 -12.84
CA VAL A 88 -5.90 1.07 -12.03
C VAL A 88 -5.24 1.65 -10.79
N PHE A 89 -4.50 2.76 -10.96
CA PHE A 89 -3.88 3.47 -9.85
C PHE A 89 -4.93 3.95 -8.84
N LEU A 90 -5.99 4.62 -9.31
CA LEU A 90 -7.05 5.13 -8.43
C LEU A 90 -7.82 4.03 -7.71
N VAL A 91 -8.04 2.87 -8.34
CA VAL A 91 -8.63 1.71 -7.65
C VAL A 91 -7.76 1.30 -6.47
N GLY A 92 -6.45 1.14 -6.70
CA GLY A 92 -5.49 0.85 -5.63
C GLY A 92 -5.50 1.95 -4.56
N TRP A 93 -5.44 3.21 -4.95
CA TRP A 93 -5.43 4.35 -4.02
C TRP A 93 -6.68 4.45 -3.14
N PHE A 94 -7.87 4.29 -3.72
CA PHE A 94 -9.13 4.31 -2.97
C PHE A 94 -9.26 3.07 -2.08
N MET A 95 -8.80 1.90 -2.53
CA MET A 95 -8.71 0.73 -1.67
C MET A 95 -7.80 1.01 -0.48
N GLU A 96 -6.57 1.48 -0.69
CA GLU A 96 -5.62 1.82 0.39
C GLU A 96 -6.23 2.79 1.40
N SER A 97 -6.88 3.85 0.88
CA SER A 97 -7.53 4.87 1.69
C SER A 97 -8.59 4.26 2.59
N LEU A 98 -9.45 3.38 2.06
CA LEU A 98 -10.51 2.72 2.84
C LEU A 98 -9.98 1.61 3.77
N ILE A 99 -8.85 0.98 3.43
CA ILE A 99 -8.24 -0.08 4.25
C ILE A 99 -7.64 0.49 5.53
N GLN A 100 -7.11 1.71 5.51
CA GLN A 100 -6.55 2.35 6.70
C GLN A 100 -7.54 2.47 7.86
N PRO A 101 -8.76 3.01 7.69
CA PRO A 101 -9.80 2.96 8.71
C PRO A 101 -10.12 1.54 9.17
N VAL A 102 -10.18 0.55 8.27
CA VAL A 102 -10.44 -0.85 8.65
C VAL A 102 -9.33 -1.39 9.54
N MET A 103 -8.06 -1.14 9.20
CA MET A 103 -6.91 -1.49 10.05
C MET A 103 -6.99 -0.78 11.41
N ALA A 104 -7.35 0.51 11.40
CA ALA A 104 -7.46 1.33 12.61
C ALA A 104 -8.54 0.83 13.55
N VAL A 105 -9.74 0.62 13.03
CA VAL A 105 -10.91 0.14 13.77
C VAL A 105 -10.67 -1.29 14.25
N ASN A 106 -10.02 -2.15 13.46
CA ASN A 106 -9.62 -3.48 13.90
C ASN A 106 -8.72 -3.40 15.15
N ARG A 107 -7.67 -2.56 15.11
CA ARG A 107 -6.77 -2.41 16.26
C ARG A 107 -7.45 -1.78 17.47
N PHE A 108 -8.25 -0.75 17.26
CA PHE A 108 -9.06 -0.15 18.30
C PHE A 108 -9.98 -1.18 18.97
N THR A 109 -10.66 -1.99 18.19
CA THR A 109 -11.60 -2.99 18.72
C THR A 109 -10.87 -4.10 19.50
N VAL A 110 -9.74 -4.59 18.99
CA VAL A 110 -8.98 -5.67 19.63
C VAL A 110 -8.21 -5.18 20.87
N ILE A 111 -7.62 -3.99 20.83
CA ILE A 111 -6.74 -3.47 21.88
C ILE A 111 -7.52 -2.64 22.90
N THR A 112 -8.28 -1.64 22.43
CA THR A 112 -9.00 -0.70 23.30
C THR A 112 -10.30 -1.29 23.83
N LEU A 113 -11.09 -1.95 22.98
CA LEU A 113 -12.35 -2.57 23.42
C LEU A 113 -12.19 -4.01 23.92
N ASN A 114 -11.02 -4.64 23.72
CA ASN A 114 -10.74 -6.04 24.05
C ASN A 114 -11.77 -7.02 23.43
N ARG A 115 -12.26 -6.72 22.22
CA ARG A 115 -13.25 -7.52 21.48
C ARG A 115 -12.60 -8.12 20.23
N GLN A 116 -12.49 -9.45 20.18
CA GLN A 116 -11.92 -10.18 19.03
C GLN A 116 -13.01 -10.69 18.07
N ASP A 117 -14.27 -10.63 18.48
CA ASP A 117 -15.46 -11.15 17.82
C ASP A 117 -16.06 -10.21 16.76
N VAL A 118 -15.65 -8.95 16.74
CA VAL A 118 -16.15 -7.97 15.77
C VAL A 118 -15.62 -8.27 14.37
N PHE A 119 -14.30 -8.47 14.24
CA PHE A 119 -13.63 -8.78 12.97
C PHE A 119 -13.43 -10.29 12.82
N THR A 120 -14.49 -10.99 12.44
CA THR A 120 -14.40 -12.39 12.00
C THR A 120 -13.98 -12.49 10.54
N PHE A 121 -13.57 -13.68 10.10
CA PHE A 121 -13.19 -13.94 8.70
C PHE A 121 -14.29 -13.50 7.72
N TYR A 122 -15.52 -13.99 7.87
CA TYR A 122 -16.62 -13.69 6.95
C TYR A 122 -17.03 -12.21 6.96
N ARG A 123 -17.08 -11.57 8.13
CA ARG A 123 -17.38 -10.13 8.23
C ARG A 123 -16.31 -9.29 7.56
N THR A 124 -15.05 -9.67 7.73
CA THR A 124 -13.92 -8.97 7.10
C THR A 124 -14.00 -9.10 5.57
N ILE A 125 -14.22 -10.31 5.05
CA ILE A 125 -14.42 -10.53 3.60
C ILE A 125 -15.58 -9.68 3.06
N PHE A 126 -16.71 -9.65 3.77
CA PHE A 126 -17.86 -8.84 3.37
C PHE A 126 -17.53 -7.34 3.31
N ILE A 127 -16.82 -6.81 4.32
CA ILE A 127 -16.34 -5.41 4.31
C ILE A 127 -15.47 -5.15 3.08
N PHE A 128 -14.56 -6.07 2.74
CA PHE A 128 -13.67 -5.91 1.59
C PHE A 128 -14.38 -5.97 0.24
N ILE A 129 -15.44 -6.78 0.10
CA ILE A 129 -16.28 -6.77 -1.10
C ILE A 129 -16.89 -5.38 -1.29
N LEU A 130 -17.41 -4.77 -0.23
CA LEU A 130 -17.95 -3.41 -0.28
C LEU A 130 -16.86 -2.37 -0.59
N ILE A 131 -15.68 -2.48 0.02
CA ILE A 131 -14.55 -1.58 -0.24
C ILE A 131 -14.13 -1.62 -1.71
N ILE A 132 -13.98 -2.82 -2.29
CA ILE A 132 -13.62 -2.98 -3.70
C ILE A 132 -14.69 -2.34 -4.58
N ALA A 133 -15.97 -2.60 -4.31
CA ALA A 133 -17.06 -2.00 -5.07
C ALA A 133 -17.03 -0.46 -5.01
N VAL A 134 -16.86 0.12 -3.82
CA VAL A 134 -16.78 1.57 -3.63
C VAL A 134 -15.54 2.17 -4.30
N ALA A 135 -14.38 1.54 -4.15
CA ALA A 135 -13.13 2.00 -4.76
C ALA A 135 -13.18 1.95 -6.29
N SER A 136 -13.69 0.85 -6.86
CA SER A 136 -13.89 0.72 -8.30
C SER A 136 -14.91 1.71 -8.83
N ALA A 137 -16.02 1.94 -8.11
CA ALA A 137 -16.98 2.97 -8.47
C ALA A 137 -16.35 4.36 -8.45
N ALA A 138 -15.68 4.74 -7.36
CA ALA A 138 -15.02 6.05 -7.22
C ALA A 138 -13.96 6.29 -8.30
N ALA A 139 -13.14 5.28 -8.63
CA ALA A 139 -12.17 5.35 -9.73
C ALA A 139 -12.87 5.53 -11.09
N THR A 140 -13.97 4.81 -11.31
CA THR A 140 -14.76 4.90 -12.56
C THR A 140 -15.40 6.28 -12.72
N PHE A 141 -16.00 6.81 -11.64
CA PHE A 141 -16.54 8.16 -11.63
C PHE A 141 -15.47 9.20 -11.93
N SER A 142 -14.29 9.06 -11.30
CA SER A 142 -13.18 10.01 -11.43
C SER A 142 -12.53 10.02 -12.82
N GLN A 143 -12.48 8.89 -13.52
CA GLN A 143 -11.78 8.76 -14.81
C GLN A 143 -12.70 8.83 -16.03
N TYR A 144 -13.95 8.34 -15.92
CA TYR A 144 -14.80 8.12 -17.10
C TYR A 144 -16.14 8.85 -17.07
N ILE A 145 -16.67 9.19 -15.89
CA ILE A 145 -18.02 9.77 -15.77
C ILE A 145 -17.97 11.28 -15.54
N PHE A 146 -17.10 11.76 -14.65
CA PHE A 146 -17.01 13.19 -14.37
C PHE A 146 -16.40 13.97 -15.54
N PRO A 147 -16.91 15.18 -15.82
CA PRO A 147 -16.44 15.99 -16.95
C PRO A 147 -14.99 16.46 -16.77
N CYS A 148 -14.54 16.58 -15.52
CA CYS A 148 -13.15 16.82 -15.17
C CYS A 148 -12.85 16.19 -13.80
N CYS A 149 -11.66 15.67 -13.55
CA CYS A 149 -10.45 15.71 -14.39
C CYS A 149 -9.81 14.32 -14.39
N ILE A 150 -9.31 13.88 -15.55
CA ILE A 150 -8.63 12.59 -15.67
C ILE A 150 -7.32 12.63 -14.90
N PHE A 151 -7.04 11.56 -14.16
CA PHE A 151 -5.81 11.42 -13.38
C PHE A 151 -4.83 10.53 -14.15
N VAL A 152 -3.64 11.04 -14.45
CA VAL A 152 -2.64 10.34 -15.27
C VAL A 152 -1.23 10.56 -14.71
N GLY A 153 -0.33 9.62 -14.98
CA GLY A 153 1.11 9.82 -14.79
C GLY A 153 1.66 10.62 -15.97
N ASP A 154 2.32 11.75 -15.72
CA ASP A 154 2.94 12.56 -16.76
C ASP A 154 4.45 12.65 -16.56
N ILE A 155 5.17 12.20 -17.59
CA ILE A 155 6.63 12.14 -17.61
C ILE A 155 7.27 13.54 -17.68
N SER A 156 6.54 14.57 -18.10
CA SER A 156 7.03 15.97 -18.19
C SER A 156 7.21 16.59 -16.81
N ILE A 157 6.24 16.40 -15.91
CA ILE A 157 6.34 16.80 -14.50
C ILE A 157 6.99 15.73 -13.63
N MET A 158 7.23 14.54 -14.19
CA MET A 158 7.81 13.38 -13.52
C MET A 158 6.99 12.93 -12.29
N SER A 159 5.66 13.05 -12.37
CA SER A 159 4.73 12.73 -11.29
C SER A 159 3.33 12.46 -11.83
N TYR A 160 2.39 12.25 -10.92
CA TYR A 160 0.97 12.16 -11.24
C TYR A 160 0.32 13.54 -11.24
N MET A 161 -0.70 13.72 -12.06
CA MET A 161 -1.57 14.89 -11.99
C MET A 161 -2.97 14.60 -12.48
N ALA A 162 -3.90 15.47 -12.08
CA ALA A 162 -5.22 15.55 -12.68
C ALA A 162 -5.21 16.61 -13.79
N VAL A 163 -5.46 16.19 -15.03
CA VAL A 163 -5.46 17.06 -16.22
C VAL A 163 -6.68 17.98 -16.16
N THR A 164 -6.45 19.24 -15.81
CA THR A 164 -7.51 20.23 -15.63
C THR A 164 -7.98 20.81 -16.97
N ILE A 165 -9.30 20.95 -17.12
CA ILE A 165 -9.92 21.68 -18.23
C ILE A 165 -10.28 23.08 -17.71
N PRO A 166 -9.91 24.17 -18.43
CA PRO A 166 -10.26 25.53 -18.04
C PRO A 166 -11.78 25.68 -17.79
N ASN A 167 -12.16 26.37 -16.72
CA ASN A 167 -13.54 26.63 -16.31
C ASN A 167 -14.39 25.40 -15.95
N VAL A 168 -13.80 24.21 -15.82
CA VAL A 168 -14.52 23.01 -15.35
C VAL A 168 -14.06 22.65 -13.94
N TYR A 169 -15.02 22.53 -13.03
CA TYR A 169 -14.75 22.12 -11.66
C TYR A 169 -14.26 20.66 -11.60
N SER A 170 -13.21 20.41 -10.82
CA SER A 170 -12.60 19.08 -10.69
C SER A 170 -13.28 18.24 -9.61
N TYR A 171 -14.41 17.61 -9.96
CA TYR A 171 -15.09 16.67 -9.07
C TYR A 171 -14.18 15.48 -8.70
N SER A 172 -13.34 15.02 -9.62
CA SER A 172 -12.33 13.97 -9.38
C SER A 172 -11.38 14.34 -8.22
N LYS A 173 -10.78 15.54 -8.25
CA LYS A 173 -9.92 16.02 -7.13
C LYS A 173 -10.70 16.12 -5.83
N LEU A 174 -11.95 16.59 -5.87
CA LEU A 174 -12.78 16.70 -4.68
C LEU A 174 -13.04 15.32 -4.05
N ILE A 175 -13.37 14.30 -4.86
CA ILE A 175 -13.60 12.93 -4.34
C ILE A 175 -12.32 12.38 -3.74
N ILE A 176 -11.18 12.45 -4.44
CA ILE A 176 -9.90 11.95 -3.94
C ILE A 176 -9.57 12.61 -2.58
N LEU A 177 -9.63 13.93 -2.52
CA LEU A 177 -9.37 14.68 -1.29
C LEU A 177 -10.34 14.33 -0.16
N SER A 178 -11.62 14.14 -0.49
CA SER A 178 -12.64 13.78 0.50
C SER A 178 -12.36 12.41 1.12
N PHE A 179 -11.98 11.42 0.30
CA PHE A 179 -11.55 10.11 0.78
C PHE A 179 -10.31 10.24 1.66
N ASP A 180 -9.29 10.97 1.20
CA ASP A 180 -8.03 11.12 1.92
C ASP A 180 -8.24 11.76 3.30
N LEU A 181 -9.00 12.85 3.37
CA LEU A 181 -9.32 13.54 4.62
C LEU A 181 -10.16 12.69 5.57
N PHE A 182 -11.22 12.06 5.05
CA PHE A 182 -12.11 11.23 5.85
C PHE A 182 -11.40 10.01 6.42
N CYS A 183 -10.65 9.29 5.57
CA CYS A 183 -9.94 8.09 5.97
C CYS A 183 -8.77 8.41 6.91
N THR A 184 -8.03 9.49 6.65
CA THR A 184 -7.01 9.99 7.57
C THR A 184 -7.64 10.33 8.92
N GLY A 185 -8.72 11.10 8.94
CA GLY A 185 -9.40 11.52 10.17
C GLY A 185 -9.85 10.35 11.06
N ILE A 186 -10.56 9.37 10.49
CA ILE A 186 -11.01 8.18 11.22
C ILE A 186 -9.81 7.40 11.77
N SER A 187 -8.80 7.18 10.92
CA SER A 187 -7.61 6.44 11.30
C SER A 187 -6.91 7.14 12.46
N THR A 188 -6.63 8.44 12.34
CA THR A 188 -5.97 9.23 13.38
C THR A 188 -6.71 9.14 14.72
N VAL A 189 -8.04 9.25 14.75
CA VAL A 189 -8.83 9.13 16.00
C VAL A 189 -8.71 7.73 16.62
N CYS A 190 -8.87 6.69 15.80
CA CYS A 190 -8.76 5.31 16.28
C CYS A 190 -7.36 5.02 16.84
N TYR A 191 -6.32 5.46 16.14
CA TYR A 191 -4.95 5.20 16.56
C TYR A 191 -4.49 6.07 17.73
N ALA A 192 -4.96 7.31 17.85
CA ALA A 192 -4.78 8.10 19.06
C ALA A 192 -5.38 7.37 20.27
N SER A 193 -6.57 6.78 20.11
CA SER A 193 -7.23 5.99 21.16
C SER A 193 -6.43 4.73 21.54
N VAL A 194 -5.93 3.99 20.54
CA VAL A 194 -5.05 2.82 20.75
C VAL A 194 -3.76 3.24 21.46
N PHE A 195 -3.13 4.32 21.04
CA PHE A 195 -1.90 4.84 21.64
C PHE A 195 -2.10 5.21 23.11
N ILE A 196 -3.17 5.95 23.42
CA ILE A 196 -3.54 6.32 24.79
C ILE A 196 -3.77 5.06 25.63
N THR A 197 -4.47 4.06 25.09
CA THR A 197 -4.72 2.78 25.77
C THR A 197 -3.41 2.08 26.13
N ILE A 198 -2.49 1.93 25.16
CA ILE A 198 -1.20 1.28 25.37
C ILE A 198 -0.35 2.06 26.40
N ARG A 199 -0.34 3.39 26.31
CA ARG A 199 0.40 4.25 27.24
C ARG A 199 -0.15 4.13 28.67
N ASN A 200 -1.47 4.09 28.83
CA ASN A 200 -2.10 3.91 30.14
C ASN A 200 -1.79 2.52 30.71
N ALA A 201 -1.85 1.47 29.88
CA ALA A 201 -1.47 0.13 30.29
C ALA A 201 0.01 0.02 30.69
N SER A 202 0.91 0.80 30.07
CA SER A 202 2.33 0.78 30.43
C SER A 202 2.67 1.35 31.81
N LYS A 203 1.75 2.09 32.44
CA LYS A 203 1.94 2.65 33.78
C LYS A 203 1.65 1.64 34.91
N GLY A 204 1.05 0.49 34.60
CA GLY A 204 0.74 -0.56 35.58
C GLY A 204 1.94 -1.46 35.92
N ILE A 205 1.83 -2.21 37.01
CA ILE A 205 2.84 -3.20 37.46
C ILE A 205 2.99 -4.29 36.39
N GLU A 206 4.24 -4.61 36.03
CA GLU A 206 4.55 -5.45 34.86
C GLU A 206 4.63 -6.93 35.21
N ASP A 207 3.62 -7.71 34.82
CA ASP A 207 3.71 -9.17 34.77
C ASP A 207 4.36 -9.63 33.45
N ALA A 208 5.07 -10.77 33.47
CA ALA A 208 5.77 -11.30 32.29
C ALA A 208 4.83 -11.52 31.08
N ALA A 209 3.60 -11.99 31.30
CA ALA A 209 2.59 -12.15 30.25
C ALA A 209 2.17 -10.80 29.64
N ASN A 210 1.97 -9.79 30.47
CA ASN A 210 1.64 -8.42 30.06
C ASN A 210 2.80 -7.79 29.27
N SER A 211 4.05 -8.08 29.62
CA SER A 211 5.22 -7.60 28.86
C SER A 211 5.24 -8.08 27.41
N LYS A 212 4.87 -9.35 27.16
CA LYS A 212 4.89 -9.95 25.82
C LYS A 212 3.77 -9.39 24.95
N LYS A 213 2.56 -9.27 25.52
CA LYS A 213 1.41 -8.63 24.87
C LYS A 213 1.73 -7.16 24.54
N ARG A 214 2.28 -6.41 25.51
CA ARG A 214 2.71 -5.02 25.32
C ARG A 214 3.73 -4.86 24.19
N LYS A 215 4.78 -5.70 24.15
CA LYS A 215 5.77 -5.70 23.05
C LYS A 215 5.14 -6.00 21.69
N GLN A 216 4.09 -6.82 21.64
CA GLN A 216 3.36 -7.10 20.41
C GLN A 216 2.51 -5.90 19.99
N ASP A 217 1.79 -5.28 20.91
CA ASP A 217 0.94 -4.12 20.66
C ASP A 217 1.77 -2.89 20.23
N THR A 218 2.90 -2.63 20.88
CA THR A 218 3.85 -1.56 20.47
C THR A 218 4.40 -1.81 19.06
N ARG A 219 4.68 -3.07 18.70
CA ARG A 219 5.11 -3.40 17.33
C ARG A 219 4.02 -3.08 16.33
N TYR A 220 2.77 -3.48 16.58
CA TYR A 220 1.64 -3.16 15.70
C TYR A 220 1.39 -1.65 15.57
N LEU A 221 1.60 -0.89 16.65
CA LEU A 221 1.52 0.56 16.61
C LEU A 221 2.60 1.18 15.70
N LEU A 222 3.86 0.73 15.80
CA LEU A 222 4.94 1.21 14.93
C LEU A 222 4.66 0.92 13.45
N GLN A 223 4.16 -0.28 13.16
CA GLN A 223 3.76 -0.66 11.80
C GLN A 223 2.75 0.34 11.22
N PHE A 224 1.76 0.72 12.03
CA PHE A 224 0.78 1.72 11.66
C PHE A 224 1.40 3.10 11.40
N VAL A 225 2.24 3.60 12.32
CA VAL A 225 2.82 4.95 12.19
C VAL A 225 3.58 5.10 10.88
N PHE A 226 4.31 4.08 10.45
CA PHE A 226 5.00 4.11 9.16
C PHE A 226 4.05 4.12 7.98
N ILE A 227 3.07 3.20 7.93
CA ILE A 227 2.11 3.12 6.81
C ILE A 227 1.32 4.44 6.69
N SER A 228 0.74 4.90 7.79
CA SER A 228 -0.05 6.14 7.79
C SER A 228 0.81 7.38 7.54
N GLY A 229 2.04 7.41 8.05
CA GLY A 229 2.97 8.50 7.78
C GLY A 229 3.29 8.65 6.29
N PHE A 230 3.59 7.55 5.59
CA PHE A 230 3.86 7.59 4.16
C PHE A 230 2.62 7.89 3.32
N TYR A 231 1.46 7.32 3.67
CA TYR A 231 0.20 7.65 3.03
C TYR A 231 -0.14 9.14 3.16
N ILE A 232 -0.10 9.68 4.39
CA ILE A 232 -0.40 11.09 4.64
C ILE A 232 0.57 11.99 3.89
N ALA A 233 1.86 11.66 3.92
CA ALA A 233 2.87 12.40 3.18
C ALA A 233 2.60 12.35 1.67
N ALA A 234 2.30 11.18 1.09
CA ALA A 234 2.04 11.04 -0.33
C ALA A 234 0.88 11.93 -0.81
N TRP A 235 -0.27 11.87 -0.13
CA TRP A 235 -1.44 12.65 -0.52
C TRP A 235 -1.26 14.14 -0.22
N SER A 236 -0.71 14.47 0.95
CA SER A 236 -0.45 15.88 1.31
C SER A 236 0.50 16.52 0.31
N LEU A 237 1.58 15.84 -0.09
CA LEU A 237 2.51 16.34 -1.10
C LEU A 237 1.84 16.50 -2.46
N PHE A 238 0.99 15.55 -2.87
CA PHE A 238 0.24 15.65 -4.12
C PHE A 238 -0.62 16.93 -4.20
N TYR A 239 -1.28 17.32 -3.10
CA TYR A 239 -2.11 18.53 -3.06
C TYR A 239 -1.31 19.81 -2.79
N VAL A 240 -0.26 19.75 -1.97
CA VAL A 240 0.47 20.93 -1.49
C VAL A 240 1.54 21.39 -2.49
N LEU A 241 2.25 20.47 -3.16
CA LEU A 241 3.35 20.83 -4.06
C LEU A 241 2.95 21.81 -5.17
N PRO A 242 1.77 21.70 -5.83
CA PRO A 242 1.32 22.69 -6.80
C PRO A 242 1.27 24.14 -6.30
N TYR A 243 1.16 24.37 -5.00
CA TYR A 243 1.12 25.71 -4.41
C TYR A 243 2.50 26.24 -3.99
N ILE A 244 3.49 25.37 -3.82
CA ILE A 244 4.82 25.72 -3.29
C ILE A 244 5.89 25.64 -4.38
N VAL A 245 5.80 24.66 -5.27
CA VAL A 245 6.80 24.39 -6.29
C VAL A 245 6.54 25.22 -7.54
N PRO A 246 7.49 26.08 -7.96
CA PRO A 246 7.42 26.80 -9.23
C PRO A 246 7.29 25.87 -10.44
N ALA A 247 6.55 26.29 -11.47
CA ALA A 247 6.28 25.49 -12.67
C ALA A 247 7.55 25.10 -13.46
N ASP A 248 8.62 25.88 -13.34
CA ASP A 248 9.93 25.62 -13.97
C ASP A 248 10.76 24.55 -13.25
N LYS A 249 10.29 24.02 -12.10
CA LYS A 249 11.02 23.04 -11.28
C LYS A 249 10.24 21.74 -11.08
N PRO A 250 9.90 21.01 -12.16
CA PRO A 250 9.11 19.78 -12.08
C PRO A 250 9.76 18.67 -11.25
N ILE A 251 11.08 18.72 -11.06
CA ILE A 251 11.83 17.71 -10.31
C ILE A 251 11.30 17.46 -8.90
N PHE A 252 10.75 18.48 -8.23
CA PHE A 252 10.23 18.32 -6.87
C PHE A 252 8.96 17.45 -6.82
N TYR A 253 8.20 17.34 -7.90
CA TYR A 253 6.99 16.50 -7.92
C TYR A 253 7.30 15.00 -7.90
N THR A 254 8.55 14.60 -8.18
CA THR A 254 9.02 13.21 -8.14
C THR A 254 8.96 12.59 -6.74
N VAL A 255 8.90 13.44 -5.71
CA VAL A 255 8.71 13.00 -4.33
C VAL A 255 7.39 12.25 -4.15
N VAL A 256 6.34 12.59 -4.91
CA VAL A 256 5.01 11.95 -4.78
C VAL A 256 5.07 10.46 -5.15
N PRO A 257 5.49 10.04 -6.37
CA PRO A 257 5.61 8.62 -6.70
C PRO A 257 6.59 7.89 -5.79
N PHE A 258 7.65 8.56 -5.32
CA PHE A 258 8.58 7.98 -4.35
C PHE A 258 7.90 7.61 -3.03
N PHE A 259 7.12 8.53 -2.45
CA PHE A 259 6.35 8.26 -1.23
C PHE A 259 5.23 7.24 -1.43
N ILE A 260 4.61 7.20 -2.62
CA ILE A 260 3.66 6.13 -2.98
C ILE A 260 4.36 4.77 -2.95
N THR A 261 5.57 4.65 -3.50
CA THR A 261 6.33 3.39 -3.48
C THR A 261 6.80 3.03 -2.07
N LEU A 262 7.16 4.00 -1.23
CA LEU A 262 7.45 3.77 0.19
C LEU A 262 6.21 3.29 0.95
N ASN A 263 5.04 3.88 0.68
CA ASN A 263 3.78 3.41 1.24
C ASN A 263 3.53 1.93 0.85
N GLY A 264 3.60 1.64 -0.45
CA GLY A 264 3.35 0.29 -0.98
C GLY A 264 4.39 -0.77 -0.61
N SER A 265 5.55 -0.37 -0.09
CA SER A 265 6.56 -1.30 0.44
C SER A 265 6.53 -1.44 1.97
N SER A 266 5.92 -0.49 2.67
CA SER A 266 5.93 -0.46 4.13
C SER A 266 5.31 -1.72 4.73
N ASN A 267 4.16 -2.14 4.21
CA ASN A 267 3.46 -3.35 4.65
C ASN A 267 4.35 -4.60 4.53
N SER A 268 4.97 -4.81 3.38
CA SER A 268 5.78 -6.00 3.13
C SER A 268 7.04 -6.03 3.98
N ILE A 269 7.74 -4.90 4.09
CA ILE A 269 8.92 -4.74 4.95
C ILE A 269 8.56 -5.02 6.42
N ILE A 270 7.43 -4.49 6.87
CA ILE A 270 6.89 -4.70 8.21
C ILE A 270 6.65 -6.19 8.49
N PHE A 271 5.98 -6.89 7.58
CA PHE A 271 5.69 -8.31 7.73
C PHE A 271 6.97 -9.15 7.72
N LEU A 272 7.92 -8.84 6.84
CA LEU A 272 9.22 -9.51 6.76
C LEU A 272 10.09 -9.27 7.99
N THR A 273 10.00 -8.10 8.63
CA THR A 273 10.85 -7.72 9.76
C THR A 273 10.27 -8.22 11.09
N TYR A 274 8.98 -7.97 11.31
CA TYR A 274 8.36 -8.11 12.64
C TYR A 274 7.41 -9.30 12.77
N ASN A 275 6.85 -9.84 11.68
CA ASN A 275 5.94 -10.98 11.76
C ASN A 275 6.73 -12.30 11.81
N THR A 276 6.87 -12.85 13.00
CA THR A 276 7.62 -14.10 13.24
C THR A 276 7.02 -15.29 12.50
N GLU A 277 5.72 -15.31 12.26
CA GLU A 277 5.04 -16.42 11.58
C GLU A 277 5.39 -16.45 10.10
N ILE A 278 5.34 -15.30 9.43
CA ILE A 278 5.75 -15.16 8.03
C ILE A 278 7.24 -15.50 7.88
N ARG A 279 8.09 -14.99 8.77
CA ARG A 279 9.53 -15.32 8.75
C ARG A 279 9.79 -16.81 8.94
N LYS A 280 9.06 -17.48 9.85
CA LYS A 280 9.15 -18.93 10.02
C LYS A 280 8.72 -19.65 8.76
N PHE A 281 7.60 -19.25 8.17
CA PHE A 281 7.09 -19.85 6.93
C PHE A 281 8.10 -19.77 5.79
N LEU A 282 8.70 -18.58 5.58
CA LEU A 282 9.73 -18.37 4.55
C LEU A 282 11.01 -19.19 4.81
N LYS A 283 11.45 -19.29 6.07
CA LYS A 283 12.59 -20.14 6.45
C LYS A 283 12.31 -21.62 6.22
N PHE A 284 11.13 -22.11 6.58
CA PHE A 284 10.74 -23.51 6.35
C PHE A 284 10.65 -23.83 4.86
N SER A 285 10.12 -22.93 4.04
CA SER A 285 10.10 -23.10 2.59
C SER A 285 11.53 -23.18 2.01
N SER A 286 12.44 -22.31 2.49
CA SER A 286 13.85 -22.35 2.07
C SER A 286 14.55 -23.64 2.49
N LEU A 287 14.32 -24.10 3.72
CA LEU A 287 14.86 -25.37 4.23
C LEU A 287 14.32 -26.57 3.46
N ARG A 288 13.01 -26.63 3.19
CA ARG A 288 12.39 -27.70 2.40
C ARG A 288 12.97 -27.76 0.99
N ASN A 289 13.16 -26.60 0.35
CA ASN A 289 13.76 -26.53 -0.98
C ASN A 289 15.23 -26.99 -0.97
N LYS A 290 15.99 -26.63 0.08
CA LYS A 290 17.37 -27.12 0.25
C LYS A 290 17.41 -28.65 0.41
N VAL A 291 16.59 -29.21 1.29
CA VAL A 291 16.52 -30.67 1.51
C VAL A 291 16.14 -31.40 0.22
N ALA A 292 15.11 -30.93 -0.50
CA ALA A 292 14.70 -31.53 -1.76
C ALA A 292 15.82 -31.50 -2.82
N SER A 293 16.57 -30.40 -2.90
CA SER A 293 17.72 -30.31 -3.82
C SER A 293 18.87 -31.25 -3.44
N THR A 294 19.14 -31.45 -2.14
CA THR A 294 20.16 -32.39 -1.68
C THR A 294 19.76 -33.85 -1.97
N THR A 295 18.48 -34.19 -1.78
CA THR A 295 17.98 -35.54 -2.10
C THR A 295 18.03 -35.82 -3.60
N GLN A 296 17.75 -34.84 -4.47
CA GLN A 296 17.89 -35.00 -5.91
C GLN A 296 19.35 -35.18 -6.34
N ILE A 297 20.29 -34.39 -5.79
CA ILE A 297 21.72 -34.56 -6.09
C ILE A 297 22.21 -35.95 -5.67
N ALA A 298 21.81 -36.43 -4.49
CA ALA A 298 22.16 -37.76 -4.01
C ALA A 298 21.61 -38.90 -4.91
N SER A 299 20.45 -38.70 -5.55
CA SER A 299 19.89 -39.69 -6.48
C SER A 299 20.58 -39.73 -7.86
N VAL A 300 21.30 -38.67 -8.25
CA VAL A 300 22.02 -38.60 -9.53
C VAL A 300 23.47 -39.10 -9.39
N THR A 301 24.06 -39.03 -8.19
CA THR A 301 25.42 -39.52 -7.94
C THR A 301 25.50 -40.95 -7.43
N ALA A 302 24.38 -41.68 -7.31
CA ALA A 302 24.41 -43.11 -7.00
C ALA A 302 25.05 -43.87 -8.19
N PRO A 303 26.24 -44.47 -8.04
CA PRO A 303 26.86 -45.25 -9.11
C PRO A 303 26.02 -46.51 -9.34
N ALA A 304 25.79 -46.83 -10.62
CA ALA A 304 25.24 -48.10 -11.06
C ALA A 304 26.14 -49.29 -10.66
#